data_AF-A0A143ZNA9-F1
#
_entry.id   AF-A0A143ZNA9-F1
#
_cell.length_a   1.000
_cell.length_b   1.000
_cell.length_c   1.000
_cell.angle_alpha   90.00
_cell.angle_beta   90.00
_cell.angle_gamma   90.00
#
_symmetry.space_group_name_H-M   'P 1'
#
loop_
_entity.id
_entity.type
_entity.pdbx_description
1 polymer ?
#
loop_
_entity_poly.entity_id
_entity_poly.type
_entity_poly.pdbx_seq_one_letter_code
_entity_poly.pdbx_strand_id
1 'polypeptide(L)'
;MQTEQNTKPEKGKGPAWFVAPEEHRPRLAVVSGFFASLSRRDTATALEAGRHLANAQEVLPGKSFGKWVKQECGLTTRQAWNYTVCVRMYTAEQQERLIELAVKPTVMATLATAEAEKIVVLLDRMEAGERFTVGKLKNEIRGEAPVKSPANPGGAAGLLRAAQAKFRAETEAFNKIVRIVLKAVEKIAADIDKGKSVPKTRLADAVERHCQKAGALLSSVVEPVQAVATTPAEWEQVRRIISRLGDSPRWPSKGEFPAWVTEQVLPALRFVVHGTPTAAAETEADVAGSDGEGEGETLGDDALDALSTVVEAAPSRRLHLVAPPSLVPGDAVELVIADEATID
;
A
#
# COMPACT_ATOMS: atom_id res chain seq x y z
N MET A 1 19.61 -30.91 -60.17
CA MET A 1 20.09 -31.04 -58.78
C MET A 1 20.18 -29.63 -58.21
N GLN A 2 19.81 -29.44 -56.93
CA GLN A 2 19.44 -28.21 -56.21
C GLN A 2 17.91 -28.10 -56.07
N THR A 3 17.30 -27.96 -54.89
CA THR A 3 17.82 -27.77 -53.53
C THR A 3 16.68 -28.14 -52.56
N GLU A 4 16.94 -28.99 -51.58
CA GLU A 4 16.13 -29.08 -50.36
C GLU A 4 16.33 -27.80 -49.55
N GLN A 5 15.23 -27.12 -49.22
CA GLN A 5 15.19 -26.23 -48.06
C GLN A 5 13.95 -26.54 -47.22
N ASN A 6 14.25 -27.32 -46.17
CA ASN A 6 13.59 -27.40 -44.89
C ASN A 6 13.14 -26.02 -44.38
N THR A 7 11.83 -25.84 -44.20
CA THR A 7 11.29 -24.74 -43.38
C THR A 7 10.29 -25.30 -42.36
N LYS A 8 10.80 -25.36 -41.13
CA LYS A 8 10.11 -25.64 -39.87
C LYS A 8 9.12 -24.49 -39.58
N PRO A 9 7.83 -24.73 -39.27
CA PRO A 9 6.95 -23.64 -38.88
C PRO A 9 7.32 -23.16 -37.48
N GLU A 10 7.72 -21.89 -37.39
CA GLU A 10 7.99 -21.19 -36.14
C GLU A 10 6.71 -21.09 -35.29
N LYS A 11 6.80 -21.54 -34.05
CA LYS A 11 5.79 -21.33 -33.01
C LYS A 11 5.90 -19.89 -32.49
N GLY A 12 5.32 -18.94 -33.21
CA GLY A 12 5.02 -17.61 -32.67
C GLY A 12 3.80 -17.68 -31.73
N LYS A 13 4.02 -18.02 -30.46
CA LYS A 13 2.95 -18.09 -29.45
C LYS A 13 2.73 -16.71 -28.81
N GLY A 14 2.10 -15.80 -29.56
CA GLY A 14 1.47 -14.61 -28.97
C GLY A 14 0.32 -15.02 -28.04
N PRO A 15 -0.11 -14.17 -27.08
CA PRO A 15 -1.23 -14.52 -26.22
C PRO A 15 -2.46 -14.78 -27.10
N ALA A 16 -2.99 -16.00 -27.04
CA ALA A 16 -4.22 -16.37 -27.74
C ALA A 16 -5.36 -15.52 -27.16
N TRP A 17 -5.68 -14.43 -27.87
CA TRP A 17 -6.83 -13.58 -27.60
C TRP A 17 -8.09 -14.44 -27.63
N PHE A 18 -8.92 -14.31 -26.61
CA PHE A 18 -10.16 -15.08 -26.53
C PHE A 18 -11.18 -14.47 -27.49
N VAL A 19 -11.73 -15.29 -28.38
CA VAL A 19 -12.80 -14.90 -29.30
C VAL A 19 -14.11 -15.39 -28.75
N ALA A 20 -15.01 -14.48 -28.38
CA ALA A 20 -16.35 -14.86 -27.96
C ALA A 20 -17.18 -15.38 -29.15
N PRO A 21 -18.05 -16.38 -28.94
CA PRO A 21 -19.01 -16.84 -29.95
C PRO A 21 -19.82 -15.67 -30.53
N GLU A 22 -19.93 -15.64 -31.86
CA GLU A 22 -20.51 -14.50 -32.59
C GLU A 22 -21.96 -14.19 -32.17
N GLU A 23 -22.73 -15.25 -31.90
CA GLU A 23 -24.10 -15.20 -31.39
C GLU A 23 -24.25 -14.47 -30.04
N HIS A 24 -23.21 -14.41 -29.22
CA HIS A 24 -23.27 -13.82 -27.87
C HIS A 24 -22.51 -12.49 -27.77
N ARG A 25 -21.87 -12.04 -28.85
CA ARG A 25 -21.08 -10.79 -28.87
C ARG A 25 -21.91 -9.56 -28.47
N PRO A 26 -23.15 -9.34 -28.94
CA PRO A 26 -23.93 -8.17 -28.52
C PRO A 26 -24.18 -8.15 -27.00
N ARG A 27 -24.51 -9.31 -26.44
CA ARG A 27 -24.78 -9.48 -25.00
C ARG A 27 -23.52 -9.24 -24.16
N LEU A 28 -22.38 -9.74 -24.62
CA LEU A 28 -21.08 -9.54 -23.96
C LEU A 28 -20.57 -8.11 -24.11
N ALA A 29 -20.84 -7.44 -25.23
CA ALA A 29 -20.48 -6.04 -25.46
C ALA A 29 -21.19 -5.08 -24.50
N VAL A 30 -22.46 -5.37 -24.14
CA VAL A 30 -23.18 -4.61 -23.09
C VAL A 30 -22.45 -4.70 -21.76
N VAL A 31 -21.99 -5.90 -21.39
CA VAL A 31 -21.28 -6.11 -20.12
C VAL A 31 -19.91 -5.44 -20.13
N SER A 32 -19.10 -5.61 -21.19
CA SER A 32 -17.80 -4.94 -21.26
C SER A 32 -17.93 -3.41 -21.33
N GLY A 33 -18.94 -2.90 -22.05
CA GLY A 33 -19.27 -1.48 -22.10
C GLY A 33 -19.64 -0.91 -20.73
N PHE A 34 -20.41 -1.63 -19.93
CA PHE A 34 -20.70 -1.25 -18.53
C PHE A 34 -19.40 -1.10 -17.74
N PHE A 35 -18.51 -2.10 -17.75
CA PHE A 35 -17.25 -2.04 -17.02
C PHE A 35 -16.30 -0.93 -17.50
N ALA A 36 -16.28 -0.62 -18.79
CA ALA A 36 -15.52 0.49 -19.34
C ALA A 36 -16.03 1.86 -18.86
N SER A 37 -17.34 1.98 -18.56
CA SER A 37 -17.96 3.21 -18.08
C SER A 37 -17.85 3.44 -16.57
N LEU A 38 -17.36 2.46 -15.81
CA LEU A 38 -17.29 2.55 -14.34
C LEU A 38 -16.16 3.48 -13.87
N SER A 39 -16.50 4.66 -13.36
CA SER A 39 -15.55 5.57 -12.69
C SER A 39 -15.39 5.31 -11.20
N ARG A 40 -16.41 4.74 -10.53
CA ARG A 40 -16.40 4.42 -9.09
C ARG A 40 -17.11 3.11 -8.81
N ARG A 41 -16.68 2.39 -7.77
CA ARG A 41 -17.26 1.11 -7.34
C ARG A 41 -17.84 1.23 -5.93
N ASP A 42 -19.09 1.70 -5.85
CA ASP A 42 -19.88 1.63 -4.61
C ASP A 42 -20.65 0.30 -4.49
N THR A 43 -21.39 0.11 -3.41
CA THR A 43 -22.11 -1.14 -3.13
C THR A 43 -23.18 -1.45 -4.18
N ALA A 44 -23.94 -0.43 -4.62
CA ALA A 44 -24.94 -0.57 -5.66
C ALA A 44 -24.32 -0.97 -7.00
N THR A 45 -23.23 -0.29 -7.39
CA THR A 45 -22.46 -0.59 -8.59
C THR A 45 -21.85 -1.99 -8.55
N ALA A 46 -21.39 -2.45 -7.38
CA ALA A 46 -20.84 -3.80 -7.20
C ALA A 46 -21.91 -4.89 -7.39
N LEU A 47 -23.14 -4.66 -6.95
CA LEU A 47 -24.27 -5.56 -7.18
C LEU A 47 -24.71 -5.54 -8.64
N GLU A 48 -24.74 -4.37 -9.30
CA GLU A 48 -25.03 -4.27 -10.73
C GLU A 48 -23.96 -4.98 -11.58
N ALA A 49 -22.69 -4.78 -11.24
CA ALA A 49 -21.57 -5.51 -11.83
C ALA A 49 -21.75 -7.04 -11.68
N GLY A 50 -22.23 -7.49 -10.52
CA GLY A 50 -22.57 -8.89 -10.29
C GLY A 50 -23.68 -9.41 -11.19
N ARG A 51 -24.73 -8.62 -11.45
CA ARG A 51 -25.83 -8.97 -12.37
C ARG A 51 -25.33 -9.11 -13.80
N HIS A 52 -24.57 -8.14 -14.28
CA HIS A 52 -23.97 -8.19 -15.61
C HIS A 52 -23.02 -9.39 -15.79
N LEU A 53 -22.21 -9.70 -14.77
CA LEU A 53 -21.30 -10.85 -14.81
C LEU A 53 -22.04 -12.19 -14.72
N ALA A 54 -23.10 -12.30 -13.90
CA ALA A 54 -23.95 -13.48 -13.83
C ALA A 54 -24.60 -13.77 -15.20
N ASN A 55 -25.07 -12.72 -15.85
CA ASN A 55 -25.65 -12.77 -17.19
C ASN A 55 -24.61 -13.23 -18.23
N ALA A 56 -23.36 -12.78 -18.15
CA ALA A 56 -22.28 -13.24 -19.02
C ALA A 56 -21.87 -14.71 -18.77
N GLN A 57 -21.98 -15.21 -17.52
CA GLN A 57 -21.68 -16.62 -17.21
C GLN A 57 -22.65 -17.61 -17.86
N GLU A 58 -23.89 -17.20 -18.16
CA GLU A 58 -24.86 -18.05 -18.84
C GLU A 58 -24.44 -18.41 -20.26
N VAL A 59 -23.71 -17.50 -20.92
CA VAL A 59 -23.27 -17.65 -22.32
C VAL A 59 -21.81 -18.07 -22.45
N LEU A 60 -21.00 -17.88 -21.40
CA LEU A 60 -19.60 -18.28 -21.35
C LEU A 60 -19.37 -19.25 -20.18
N PRO A 61 -19.44 -20.57 -20.38
CA PRO A 61 -19.23 -21.52 -19.29
C PRO A 61 -17.73 -21.76 -18.99
N GLY A 62 -17.38 -21.79 -17.71
CA GLY A 62 -16.10 -22.30 -17.22
C GLY A 62 -14.89 -21.44 -17.61
N LYS A 63 -13.92 -22.04 -18.32
CA LYS A 63 -12.61 -21.40 -18.58
C LYS A 63 -12.69 -20.24 -19.60
N SER A 64 -13.74 -20.18 -20.42
CA SER A 64 -13.95 -19.08 -21.38
C SER A 64 -14.31 -17.78 -20.67
N PHE A 65 -15.19 -17.83 -19.66
CA PHE A 65 -15.56 -16.68 -18.85
C PHE A 65 -14.35 -16.00 -18.21
N GLY A 66 -13.48 -16.77 -17.54
CA GLY A 66 -12.31 -16.20 -16.88
C GLY A 66 -11.33 -15.51 -17.85
N LYS A 67 -11.17 -16.06 -19.07
CA LYS A 67 -10.33 -15.43 -20.11
C LYS A 67 -10.98 -14.15 -20.64
N TRP A 68 -12.27 -14.21 -20.94
CA TRP A 68 -13.04 -13.09 -21.45
C TRP A 68 -13.09 -11.93 -20.46
N VAL A 69 -13.42 -12.18 -19.19
CA VAL A 69 -13.48 -11.14 -18.15
C VAL A 69 -12.13 -10.45 -17.95
N LYS A 70 -11.02 -11.21 -18.00
CA LYS A 70 -9.68 -10.63 -17.90
C LYS A 70 -9.36 -9.71 -19.09
N GLN A 71 -9.77 -10.11 -20.29
CA GLN A 71 -9.48 -9.37 -21.52
C GLN A 71 -10.38 -8.14 -21.69
N GLU A 72 -11.68 -8.30 -21.45
CA GLU A 72 -12.70 -7.31 -21.84
C GLU A 72 -13.21 -6.45 -20.68
N CYS A 73 -13.05 -6.91 -19.43
CA CYS A 73 -13.53 -6.16 -18.24
C CYS A 73 -12.39 -5.74 -17.30
N GLY A 74 -11.13 -6.17 -17.56
CA GLY A 74 -9.98 -5.85 -16.72
C GLY A 74 -10.01 -6.47 -15.32
N LEU A 75 -10.86 -7.47 -15.08
CA LEU A 75 -11.01 -8.11 -13.77
C LEU A 75 -10.30 -9.46 -13.70
N THR A 76 -9.85 -9.83 -12.51
CA THR A 76 -9.46 -11.22 -12.26
C THR A 76 -10.70 -12.13 -12.20
N THR A 77 -10.54 -13.41 -12.56
CA THR A 77 -11.61 -14.42 -12.44
C THR A 77 -12.20 -14.46 -11.03
N ARG A 78 -11.36 -14.27 -10.00
CA ARG A 78 -11.78 -14.26 -8.59
C ARG A 78 -12.67 -13.05 -8.28
N GLN A 79 -12.30 -11.85 -8.72
CA GLN A 79 -13.13 -10.65 -8.53
C GLN A 79 -14.49 -10.81 -9.20
N ALA A 80 -14.50 -11.33 -10.43
CA ALA A 80 -15.74 -11.57 -11.17
C ALA A 80 -16.68 -12.55 -10.44
N TRP A 81 -16.10 -13.61 -9.87
CA TRP A 81 -16.83 -14.58 -9.08
C TRP A 81 -17.38 -13.96 -7.79
N ASN A 82 -16.58 -13.16 -7.08
CA ASN A 82 -17.03 -12.48 -5.86
C ASN A 82 -18.27 -11.61 -6.12
N TYR A 83 -18.29 -10.80 -7.19
CA TYR A 83 -19.47 -10.00 -7.55
C TYR A 83 -20.68 -10.87 -7.88
N THR A 84 -20.48 -11.94 -8.64
CA THR A 84 -21.56 -12.86 -9.03
C THR A 84 -22.16 -13.56 -7.83
N VAL A 85 -21.33 -13.99 -6.87
CA VAL A 85 -21.77 -14.67 -5.65
C VAL A 85 -22.63 -13.75 -4.78
N CYS A 86 -22.28 -12.46 -4.67
CA CYS A 86 -23.08 -11.50 -3.92
C CYS A 86 -24.53 -11.46 -4.43
N VAL A 87 -24.72 -11.34 -5.75
CA VAL A 87 -26.07 -11.25 -6.34
C VAL A 87 -26.85 -12.57 -6.24
N ARG A 88 -26.14 -13.72 -6.22
CA ARG A 88 -26.78 -15.03 -6.11
C ARG A 88 -27.15 -15.43 -4.68
N MET A 89 -26.40 -14.98 -3.69
CA MET A 89 -26.59 -15.39 -2.30
C MET A 89 -27.53 -14.45 -1.54
N TYR A 90 -27.63 -13.17 -1.93
CA TYR A 90 -28.50 -12.21 -1.26
C TYR A 90 -29.87 -12.11 -1.90
N THR A 91 -30.90 -12.07 -1.05
CA THR A 91 -32.26 -11.68 -1.48
C THR A 91 -32.29 -10.20 -1.90
N ALA A 92 -33.33 -9.78 -2.62
CA ALA A 92 -33.50 -8.39 -3.01
C ALA A 92 -33.51 -7.43 -1.80
N GLU A 93 -34.21 -7.81 -0.74
CA GLU A 93 -34.25 -7.06 0.53
C GLU A 93 -32.86 -6.94 1.18
N GLN A 94 -32.09 -8.03 1.21
CA GLN A 94 -30.73 -8.00 1.75
C GLN A 94 -29.80 -7.11 0.90
N GLN A 95 -29.99 -7.07 -0.42
CA GLN A 95 -29.24 -6.20 -1.32
C GLN A 95 -29.54 -4.72 -1.04
N GLU A 96 -30.80 -4.36 -0.79
CA GLU A 96 -31.18 -2.99 -0.41
C GLU A 96 -30.55 -2.58 0.92
N ARG A 97 -30.65 -3.44 1.95
CA ARG A 97 -30.01 -3.22 3.25
C ARG A 97 -28.49 -3.00 3.13
N LEU A 98 -27.81 -3.79 2.30
CA LEU A 98 -26.37 -3.65 2.04
C LEU A 98 -26.02 -2.30 1.39
N ILE A 99 -26.87 -1.81 0.49
CA ILE A 99 -26.72 -0.51 -0.16
C ILE A 99 -26.92 0.63 0.85
N GLU A 100 -27.97 0.57 1.66
CA GLU A 100 -28.26 1.57 2.70
C GLU A 100 -27.13 1.69 3.72
N LEU A 101 -26.55 0.55 4.12
CA LEU A 101 -25.41 0.48 5.03
C LEU A 101 -24.07 0.84 4.37
N ALA A 102 -24.05 1.10 3.05
CA ALA A 102 -22.84 1.34 2.27
C ALA A 102 -21.73 0.29 2.51
N VAL A 103 -22.11 -0.99 2.60
CA VAL A 103 -21.17 -2.07 2.93
C VAL A 103 -20.14 -2.23 1.82
N LYS A 104 -18.86 -2.16 2.18
CA LYS A 104 -17.75 -2.30 1.22
C LYS A 104 -17.86 -3.63 0.45
N PRO A 105 -17.59 -3.67 -0.87
CA PRO A 105 -17.72 -4.88 -1.69
C PRO A 105 -16.92 -6.10 -1.18
N THR A 106 -15.79 -5.87 -0.50
CA THR A 106 -14.95 -6.93 0.09
C THR A 106 -15.62 -7.59 1.31
N VAL A 107 -16.32 -6.80 2.12
CA VAL A 107 -17.10 -7.28 3.26
C VAL A 107 -18.33 -8.03 2.77
N MET A 108 -19.01 -7.49 1.76
CA MET A 108 -20.13 -8.15 1.07
C MET A 108 -19.73 -9.51 0.51
N ALA A 109 -18.64 -9.60 -0.27
CA ALA A 109 -18.17 -10.88 -0.80
C ALA A 109 -17.80 -11.90 0.29
N THR A 110 -17.34 -11.44 1.46
CA THR A 110 -17.04 -12.31 2.60
C THR A 110 -18.33 -12.77 3.28
N LEU A 111 -19.28 -11.86 3.50
CA LEU A 111 -20.57 -12.15 4.12
C LEU A 111 -21.36 -13.16 3.28
N ALA A 112 -21.26 -13.11 1.95
CA ALA A 112 -21.93 -14.03 1.03
C ALA A 112 -21.44 -15.49 1.15
N THR A 113 -20.36 -15.73 1.90
CA THR A 113 -19.87 -17.09 2.20
C THR A 113 -20.50 -17.69 3.46
N ALA A 114 -21.26 -16.90 4.21
CA ALA A 114 -21.96 -17.35 5.41
C ALA A 114 -23.25 -18.10 5.06
N GLU A 115 -23.75 -18.89 6.01
CA GLU A 115 -25.07 -19.51 5.92
C GLU A 115 -26.17 -18.43 5.92
N ALA A 116 -27.29 -18.70 5.24
CA ALA A 116 -28.36 -17.72 5.02
C ALA A 116 -28.89 -17.10 6.32
N GLU A 117 -29.11 -17.91 7.36
CA GLU A 117 -29.55 -17.44 8.68
C GLU A 117 -28.52 -16.49 9.32
N LYS A 118 -27.24 -16.80 9.12
CA LYS A 118 -26.13 -16.01 9.67
C LYS A 118 -25.96 -14.69 8.94
N ILE A 119 -26.26 -14.64 7.65
CA ILE A 119 -26.28 -13.39 6.88
C ILE A 119 -27.28 -12.41 7.50
N VAL A 120 -28.49 -12.88 7.83
CA VAL A 120 -29.53 -12.03 8.46
C VAL A 120 -29.05 -11.49 9.80
N VAL A 121 -28.55 -12.35 10.69
CA VAL A 121 -28.05 -11.95 12.01
C VAL A 121 -26.91 -10.92 11.91
N LEU A 122 -26.00 -11.10 10.96
CA LEU A 122 -24.87 -10.18 10.77
C LEU A 122 -25.30 -8.84 10.17
N LEU A 123 -26.31 -8.83 9.28
CA LEU A 123 -26.91 -7.60 8.78
C LEU A 123 -27.64 -6.82 9.87
N ASP A 124 -28.42 -7.50 10.72
CA ASP A 124 -29.12 -6.85 11.85
C ASP A 124 -28.12 -6.17 12.80
N ARG A 125 -26.96 -6.81 13.04
CA ARG A 125 -25.86 -6.23 13.82
C ARG A 125 -25.23 -5.01 13.14
N MET A 126 -25.07 -5.04 11.82
CA MET A 126 -24.56 -3.89 11.05
C MET A 126 -25.52 -2.69 11.14
N GLU A 127 -26.83 -2.94 11.08
CA GLU A 127 -27.87 -1.90 11.26
C GLU A 127 -27.88 -1.32 12.67
N ALA A 128 -27.56 -2.13 13.68
CA ALA A 128 -27.33 -1.65 15.03
C ALA A 128 -26.04 -0.81 15.19
N GLY A 129 -25.29 -0.59 14.10
CA GLY A 129 -24.09 0.26 14.06
C GLY A 129 -22.78 -0.50 14.23
N GLU A 130 -22.80 -1.84 14.30
CA GLU A 130 -21.58 -2.63 14.42
C GLU A 130 -20.78 -2.65 13.11
N ARG A 131 -19.52 -2.21 13.17
CA ARG A 131 -18.60 -2.31 12.03
C ARG A 131 -17.87 -3.65 12.00
N PHE A 132 -17.84 -4.27 10.83
CA PHE A 132 -17.10 -5.50 10.59
C PHE A 132 -15.90 -5.27 9.66
N THR A 133 -14.74 -5.76 10.08
CA THR A 133 -13.61 -6.00 9.19
C THR A 133 -13.74 -7.40 8.58
N VAL A 134 -13.07 -7.65 7.45
CA VAL A 134 -13.06 -8.98 6.80
C VAL A 134 -12.59 -10.07 7.76
N GLY A 135 -11.57 -9.79 8.58
CA GLY A 135 -11.06 -10.73 9.59
C GLY A 135 -12.08 -11.04 10.67
N LYS A 136 -12.70 -10.00 11.26
CA LYS A 136 -13.76 -10.18 12.27
C LYS A 136 -14.93 -10.98 11.70
N LEU A 137 -15.35 -10.66 10.47
CA LEU A 137 -16.44 -11.33 9.80
C LEU A 137 -16.13 -12.81 9.51
N LYS A 138 -14.91 -13.15 9.07
CA LYS A 138 -14.48 -14.54 8.89
C LYS A 138 -14.53 -15.33 10.19
N ASN A 139 -14.10 -14.73 11.31
CA ASN A 139 -14.14 -15.37 12.61
C ASN A 139 -15.57 -15.63 13.06
N GLU A 140 -16.45 -14.62 12.90
CA GLU A 140 -17.88 -14.75 13.16
C GLU A 140 -18.48 -15.88 12.32
N ILE A 141 -18.23 -15.92 11.01
CA ILE A 141 -18.71 -16.96 10.09
C ILE A 141 -18.23 -18.35 10.52
N ARG A 142 -16.97 -18.50 10.92
CA ARG A 142 -16.39 -19.77 11.39
C ARG A 142 -16.81 -20.16 12.82
N GLY A 143 -17.39 -19.24 13.59
CA GLY A 143 -17.67 -19.46 15.01
C GLY A 143 -16.40 -19.51 15.87
N GLU A 144 -15.28 -18.99 15.35
CA GLU A 144 -14.02 -18.92 16.08
C GLU A 144 -14.05 -17.69 16.99
N ALA A 145 -13.91 -17.89 18.30
CA ALA A 145 -13.69 -16.78 19.22
C ALA A 145 -12.44 -16.01 18.76
N PRO A 146 -12.47 -14.66 18.77
CA PRO A 146 -11.32 -13.87 18.34
C PRO A 146 -10.13 -14.25 19.22
N VAL A 147 -9.16 -14.95 18.65
CA VAL A 147 -7.90 -15.24 19.32
C VAL A 147 -7.25 -13.88 19.55
N LYS A 148 -7.34 -13.39 20.81
CA LYS A 148 -6.60 -12.21 21.24
C LYS A 148 -5.13 -12.53 21.03
N SER A 149 -4.57 -12.01 19.95
CA SER A 149 -3.14 -12.10 19.72
C SER A 149 -2.42 -11.56 20.96
N PRO A 150 -1.37 -12.22 21.45
CA PRO A 150 -0.56 -11.65 22.52
C PRO A 150 -0.10 -10.26 22.10
N ALA A 151 -0.14 -9.29 23.02
CA ALA A 151 0.14 -7.88 22.74
C ALA A 151 1.52 -7.67 22.07
N ASN A 152 2.46 -8.59 22.32
CA ASN A 152 3.73 -8.72 21.62
C ASN A 152 3.99 -10.21 21.36
N PRO A 153 3.61 -10.80 20.21
CA PRO A 153 4.14 -12.11 19.87
C PRO A 153 5.65 -11.98 19.70
N GLY A 154 6.43 -12.98 20.12
CA GLY A 154 7.83 -13.08 19.72
C GLY A 154 7.96 -13.47 18.23
N GLY A 155 9.20 -13.59 17.74
CA GLY A 155 9.49 -14.07 16.39
C GLY A 155 9.21 -13.06 15.27
N ALA A 156 9.23 -13.53 14.02
CA ALA A 156 9.14 -12.67 12.83
C ALA A 156 7.87 -11.80 12.78
N ALA A 157 6.72 -12.36 13.18
CA ALA A 157 5.46 -11.61 13.25
C ALA A 157 5.49 -10.51 14.32
N GLY A 158 6.15 -10.76 15.45
CA GLY A 158 6.40 -9.77 16.50
C GLY A 158 7.28 -8.63 16.04
N LEU A 159 8.42 -8.97 15.41
CA LEU A 159 9.35 -8.01 14.85
C LEU A 159 8.68 -7.13 13.79
N LEU A 160 7.87 -7.73 12.91
CA LEU A 160 7.13 -6.99 11.90
C LEU A 160 6.15 -5.99 12.53
N ARG A 161 5.37 -6.43 13.54
CA ARG A 161 4.45 -5.52 14.26
C ARG A 161 5.20 -4.40 14.98
N ALA A 162 6.31 -4.71 15.62
CA ALA A 162 7.13 -3.70 16.29
C ALA A 162 7.71 -2.68 15.29
N ALA A 163 8.19 -3.14 14.13
CA ALA A 163 8.65 -2.28 13.05
C ALA A 163 7.52 -1.39 12.53
N GLN A 164 6.34 -1.95 12.24
CA GLN A 164 5.16 -1.18 11.81
C GLN A 164 4.73 -0.14 12.85
N ALA A 165 4.71 -0.51 14.13
CA ALA A 165 4.39 0.42 15.22
C ALA A 165 5.41 1.57 15.31
N LYS A 166 6.71 1.25 15.18
CA LYS A 166 7.78 2.25 15.11
C LYS A 166 7.59 3.19 13.92
N PHE A 167 7.37 2.66 12.71
CA PHE A 167 7.14 3.47 11.51
C PHE A 167 5.94 4.40 11.66
N ARG A 168 4.82 3.91 12.21
CA ARG A 168 3.62 4.73 12.48
C ARG A 168 3.94 5.88 13.44
N ALA A 169 4.58 5.58 14.57
CA ALA A 169 4.93 6.58 15.58
C ALA A 169 5.94 7.62 15.05
N GLU A 170 6.97 7.19 14.32
CA GLU A 170 7.97 8.09 13.72
C GLU A 170 7.37 8.98 12.63
N THR A 171 6.50 8.41 11.78
CA THR A 171 5.79 9.16 10.73
C THR A 171 4.86 10.21 11.32
N GLU A 172 4.12 9.88 12.39
CA GLU A 172 3.26 10.83 13.09
C GLU A 172 4.09 11.96 13.74
N ALA A 173 5.18 11.61 14.43
CA ALA A 173 6.08 12.58 15.04
C ALA A 173 6.72 13.51 14.00
N PHE A 174 7.17 12.95 12.86
CA PHE A 174 7.72 13.71 11.75
C PHE A 174 6.70 14.72 11.20
N ASN A 175 5.50 14.25 10.85
CA ASN A 175 4.44 15.11 10.32
C ASN A 175 4.06 16.25 11.29
N LYS A 176 3.97 15.95 12.59
CA LYS A 176 3.69 16.97 13.62
C LYS A 176 4.77 18.04 13.65
N ILE A 177 6.04 17.65 13.57
CA ILE A 177 7.17 18.58 13.58
C ILE A 177 7.17 19.44 12.30
N VAL A 178 7.00 18.82 11.13
CA VAL A 178 7.00 19.55 9.85
C VAL A 178 5.86 20.56 9.78
N ARG A 179 4.68 20.27 10.34
CA ARG A 179 3.59 21.25 10.46
C ARG A 179 3.95 22.46 11.33
N ILE A 180 4.71 22.27 12.41
CA ILE A 180 5.20 23.37 13.26
C ILE A 180 6.17 24.24 12.45
N VAL A 181 7.11 23.60 11.74
CA VAL A 181 8.10 24.29 10.89
C VAL A 181 7.40 25.05 9.76
N LEU A 182 6.44 24.44 9.07
CA LEU A 182 5.68 25.07 7.99
C LEU A 182 5.00 26.36 8.48
N LYS A 183 4.30 26.32 9.62
CA LYS A 183 3.66 27.52 10.19
C LYS A 183 4.67 28.64 10.49
N ALA A 184 5.85 28.29 11.01
CA ALA A 184 6.90 29.26 11.26
C ALA A 184 7.43 29.88 9.96
N VAL A 185 7.68 29.04 8.95
CA VAL A 185 8.15 29.46 7.62
C VAL A 185 7.11 30.32 6.89
N GLU A 186 5.83 29.97 6.92
CA GLU A 186 4.74 30.75 6.31
C GLU A 186 4.63 32.15 6.92
N LYS A 187 4.80 32.27 8.24
CA LYS A 187 4.83 33.58 8.91
C LYS A 187 5.99 34.44 8.42
N ILE A 188 7.14 33.83 8.18
CA ILE A 188 8.35 34.51 7.69
C ILE A 188 8.21 34.88 6.21
N ALA A 189 7.69 33.98 5.38
CA ALA A 189 7.36 34.25 3.98
C ALA A 189 6.36 35.41 3.85
N ALA A 190 5.31 35.44 4.67
CA ALA A 190 4.35 36.55 4.67
C ALA A 190 4.96 37.90 5.12
N ASP A 191 6.00 37.89 5.97
CA ASP A 191 6.75 39.09 6.32
C ASP A 191 7.66 39.53 5.13
N ILE A 192 8.27 38.58 4.42
CA ILE A 192 9.06 38.81 3.20
C ILE A 192 8.20 39.41 2.08
N ASP A 193 7.01 38.86 1.82
CA ASP A 193 6.09 39.34 0.79
C ASP A 193 5.61 40.78 1.05
N LYS A 194 5.59 41.20 2.32
CA LYS A 194 5.28 42.58 2.74
C LYS A 194 6.50 43.52 2.65
N GLY A 195 7.62 43.06 2.11
CA GLY A 195 8.86 43.81 2.00
C GLY A 195 9.62 43.98 3.31
N LYS A 196 9.30 43.22 4.37
CA LYS A 196 10.02 43.32 5.65
C LYS A 196 11.30 42.51 5.61
N SER A 197 12.39 43.12 6.10
CA SER A 197 13.65 42.40 6.33
C SER A 197 13.50 41.46 7.52
N VAL A 198 13.54 40.14 7.25
CA VAL A 198 13.51 39.12 8.30
C VAL A 198 14.94 38.70 8.68
N PRO A 199 15.35 38.81 9.95
CA PRO A 199 16.64 38.31 10.38
C PRO A 199 16.66 36.78 10.39
N LYS A 200 17.74 36.18 9.86
CA LYS A 200 17.91 34.71 9.80
C LYS A 200 17.79 34.05 11.18
N THR A 201 18.33 34.71 12.21
CA THR A 201 18.27 34.22 13.60
C THR A 201 16.84 33.94 14.07
N ARG A 202 15.87 34.78 13.71
CA ARG A 202 14.45 34.58 14.07
C ARG A 202 13.88 33.30 13.46
N LEU A 203 14.25 32.96 12.24
CA LEU A 203 13.82 31.68 11.65
C LEU A 203 14.58 30.52 12.30
N ALA A 204 15.88 30.65 12.53
CA ALA A 204 16.72 29.60 13.10
C ALA A 204 16.22 29.18 14.48
N ASP A 205 15.95 30.15 15.36
CA ASP A 205 15.40 29.92 16.70
C ASP A 205 14.06 29.16 16.65
N ALA A 206 13.26 29.38 15.60
CA ALA A 206 11.94 28.78 15.45
C ALA A 206 11.98 27.37 14.84
N VAL A 207 12.97 27.02 14.01
CA VAL A 207 12.92 25.81 13.18
C VAL A 207 14.10 24.86 13.32
N GLU A 208 15.27 25.31 13.78
CA GLU A 208 16.52 24.55 13.66
C GLU A 208 16.46 23.20 14.40
N ARG A 209 16.14 23.22 15.70
CA ARG A 209 16.00 22.00 16.51
C ARG A 209 14.91 21.07 16.00
N HIS A 210 13.82 21.66 15.51
CA HIS A 210 12.71 20.90 14.92
C HIS A 210 13.16 20.19 13.64
N CYS A 211 13.91 20.88 12.78
CA CYS A 211 14.41 20.33 11.52
C CYS A 211 15.50 19.29 11.73
N GLN A 212 16.38 19.45 12.73
CA GLN A 212 17.33 18.41 13.14
C GLN A 212 16.60 17.13 13.55
N LYS A 213 15.56 17.25 14.39
CA LYS A 213 14.75 16.10 14.81
C LYS A 213 13.96 15.49 13.65
N ALA A 214 13.38 16.31 12.77
CA ALA A 214 12.65 15.84 11.59
C ALA A 214 13.58 15.11 10.61
N GLY A 215 14.80 15.62 10.40
CA GLY A 215 15.82 14.98 9.55
C GLY A 215 16.27 13.62 10.08
N ALA A 216 16.43 13.49 11.40
CA ALA A 216 16.74 12.19 12.03
C ALA A 216 15.59 11.18 11.88
N LEU A 217 14.35 11.61 12.10
CA LEU A 217 13.16 10.76 11.91
C LEU A 217 13.00 10.33 10.45
N LEU A 218 13.17 11.25 9.50
CA LEU A 218 13.07 10.94 8.07
C LEU A 218 14.18 9.97 7.64
N SER A 219 15.41 10.15 8.14
CA SER A 219 16.51 9.24 7.83
C SER A 219 16.28 7.84 8.41
N SER A 220 15.75 7.73 9.64
CA SER A 220 15.33 6.44 10.24
C SER A 220 14.32 5.67 9.37
N VAL A 221 13.43 6.39 8.67
CA VAL A 221 12.43 5.78 7.79
C VAL A 221 13.01 5.42 6.41
N VAL A 222 13.90 6.26 5.87
CA VAL A 222 14.42 6.12 4.50
C VAL A 222 15.61 5.16 4.42
N GLU A 223 16.50 5.13 5.41
CA GLU A 223 17.71 4.29 5.39
C GLU A 223 17.44 2.78 5.22
N PRO A 224 16.45 2.17 5.89
CA PRO A 224 16.11 0.76 5.66
C PRO A 224 15.65 0.47 4.22
N VAL A 225 15.06 1.47 3.56
CA VAL A 225 14.55 1.35 2.19
C VAL A 225 15.67 1.51 1.17
N GLN A 226 16.67 2.36 1.41
CA GLN A 226 17.78 2.62 0.49
C GLN A 226 18.66 1.39 0.20
N ALA A 227 18.67 0.40 1.08
CA ALA A 227 19.35 -0.88 0.84
C ALA A 227 18.63 -1.75 -0.21
N VAL A 228 17.38 -1.44 -0.56
CA VAL A 228 16.49 -2.29 -1.39
C VAL A 228 15.85 -1.51 -2.55
N ALA A 229 15.67 -0.19 -2.42
CA ALA A 229 15.03 0.68 -3.41
C ALA A 229 15.52 2.13 -3.33
N THR A 230 15.48 2.84 -4.46
CA THR A 230 15.86 4.26 -4.53
C THR A 230 14.75 5.14 -3.94
N THR A 231 15.14 6.14 -3.13
CA THR A 231 14.22 7.16 -2.62
C THR A 231 13.72 8.04 -3.77
N PRO A 232 12.41 8.33 -3.88
CA PRO A 232 11.91 9.26 -4.89
C PRO A 232 12.59 10.64 -4.80
N ALA A 233 12.77 11.30 -5.95
CA ALA A 233 13.57 12.52 -6.06
C ALA A 233 13.02 13.68 -5.20
N GLU A 234 11.69 13.80 -5.12
CA GLU A 234 11.00 14.80 -4.32
C GLU A 234 11.26 14.60 -2.82
N TRP A 235 11.28 13.35 -2.36
CA TRP A 235 11.58 13.02 -0.97
C TRP A 235 13.05 13.24 -0.62
N GLU A 236 13.97 13.01 -1.56
CA GLU A 236 15.38 13.39 -1.38
C GLU A 236 15.56 14.92 -1.34
N GLN A 237 14.79 15.65 -2.15
CA GLN A 237 14.77 17.12 -2.08
C GLN A 237 14.26 17.61 -0.71
N VAL A 238 13.17 17.04 -0.21
CA VAL A 238 12.64 17.33 1.13
C VAL A 238 13.70 17.04 2.20
N ARG A 239 14.37 15.89 2.13
CA ARG A 239 15.44 15.52 3.06
C ARG A 239 16.56 16.56 3.08
N ARG A 240 17.02 17.00 1.91
CA ARG A 240 18.04 18.05 1.77
C ARG A 240 17.59 19.39 2.36
N ILE A 241 16.34 19.81 2.09
CA ILE A 241 15.79 21.06 2.63
C ILE A 241 15.64 21.02 4.15
N ILE A 242 15.08 19.94 4.71
CA ILE A 242 14.93 19.78 6.16
C ILE A 242 16.30 19.73 6.84
N SER A 243 17.27 19.01 6.26
CA SER A 243 18.64 18.98 6.78
C SER A 243 19.26 20.37 6.78
N ARG A 244 19.12 21.14 5.69
CA ARG A 244 19.64 22.51 5.59
C ARG A 244 18.95 23.48 6.55
N LEU A 245 17.63 23.38 6.76
CA LEU A 245 16.93 24.18 7.77
C LEU A 245 17.38 23.87 9.20
N GLY A 246 17.88 22.66 9.46
CA GLY A 246 18.48 22.26 10.72
C GLY A 246 19.92 22.74 10.93
N ASP A 247 20.49 23.49 9.99
CA ASP A 247 21.90 23.89 9.97
C ASP A 247 22.01 25.36 9.50
N SER A 248 21.68 26.28 10.42
CA SER A 248 21.61 27.72 10.15
C SER A 248 22.91 28.36 9.62
N PRO A 249 24.12 27.88 9.95
CA PRO A 249 25.35 28.32 9.29
C PRO A 249 25.41 28.07 7.78
N ARG A 250 24.68 27.08 7.24
CA ARG A 250 24.71 26.72 5.80
C ARG A 250 23.62 27.41 4.98
N TRP A 251 22.93 28.38 5.58
CA TRP A 251 21.88 29.14 4.91
C TRP A 251 22.46 30.10 3.87
N PRO A 252 21.75 30.32 2.75
CA PRO A 252 22.21 31.19 1.67
C PRO A 252 22.37 32.64 2.13
N SER A 253 23.06 33.46 1.36
CA SER A 253 23.42 34.85 1.74
C SER A 253 22.18 35.73 2.00
N LYS A 254 22.36 36.94 2.56
CA LYS A 254 21.22 37.83 2.88
C LYS A 254 20.36 38.18 1.64
N GLY A 255 20.97 38.27 0.46
CA GLY A 255 20.27 38.56 -0.79
C GLY A 255 19.45 37.39 -1.33
N GLU A 256 19.94 36.16 -1.15
CA GLU A 256 19.30 34.94 -1.67
C GLU A 256 18.32 34.30 -0.67
N PHE A 257 18.41 34.68 0.61
CA PHE A 257 17.60 34.11 1.68
C PHE A 257 16.08 34.24 1.45
N PRO A 258 15.54 35.41 1.01
CA PRO A 258 14.12 35.53 0.71
C PRO A 258 13.65 34.52 -0.34
N ALA A 259 14.32 34.48 -1.50
CA ALA A 259 14.00 33.57 -2.60
C ALA A 259 14.13 32.11 -2.18
N TRP A 260 15.18 31.74 -1.44
CA TRP A 260 15.33 30.39 -0.93
C TRP A 260 14.16 29.96 -0.01
N VAL A 261 13.69 30.85 0.86
CA VAL A 261 12.56 30.56 1.75
C VAL A 261 11.26 30.40 0.96
N THR A 262 10.97 31.29 0.02
CA THR A 262 9.70 31.31 -0.72
C THR A 262 9.63 30.29 -1.85
N GLU A 263 10.72 30.06 -2.57
CA GLU A 263 10.76 29.23 -3.79
C GLU A 263 11.22 27.80 -3.54
N GLN A 264 11.98 27.53 -2.47
CA GLN A 264 12.50 26.18 -2.20
C GLN A 264 11.94 25.60 -0.91
N VAL A 265 12.08 26.32 0.21
CA VAL A 265 11.72 25.80 1.53
C VAL A 265 10.22 25.61 1.65
N LEU A 266 9.44 26.64 1.33
CA LEU A 266 8.00 26.65 1.51
C LEU A 266 7.28 25.61 0.62
N PRO A 267 7.61 25.44 -0.68
CA PRO A 267 7.06 24.37 -1.50
C PRO A 267 7.40 22.97 -0.99
N ALA A 268 8.64 22.74 -0.54
CA ALA A 268 9.05 21.43 0.01
C ALA A 268 8.27 21.07 1.29
N LEU A 269 8.04 22.03 2.18
CA LEU A 269 7.24 21.80 3.39
C LEU A 269 5.76 21.61 3.08
N ARG A 270 5.22 22.30 2.06
CA ARG A 270 3.84 22.10 1.59
C ARG A 270 3.64 20.76 0.90
N PHE A 271 4.61 20.28 0.13
CA PHE A 271 4.59 18.91 -0.40
C PHE A 271 4.44 17.87 0.72
N VAL A 272 5.21 17.99 1.80
CA VAL A 272 5.12 17.05 2.93
C VAL A 272 3.76 17.13 3.64
N VAL A 273 3.23 18.33 3.87
CA VAL A 273 2.02 18.52 4.70
C VAL A 273 0.73 18.39 3.91
N HIS A 274 0.73 18.81 2.64
CA HIS A 274 -0.46 18.95 1.79
C HIS A 274 -0.43 18.09 0.54
N GLY A 275 0.70 17.46 0.19
CA GLY A 275 0.83 16.67 -1.03
C GLY A 275 0.92 17.50 -2.32
N THR A 276 1.13 18.81 -2.23
CA THR A 276 1.27 19.67 -3.42
C THR A 276 2.56 19.35 -4.16
N PRO A 277 2.53 19.09 -5.49
CA PRO A 277 3.75 18.86 -6.27
C PRO A 277 4.77 19.99 -6.10
N THR A 278 6.06 19.65 -6.01
CA THR A 278 7.13 20.66 -6.04
C THR A 278 7.48 21.00 -7.49
N ALA A 279 7.93 22.23 -7.77
CA ALA A 279 8.32 22.68 -9.12
C ALA A 279 9.37 21.78 -9.82
N ALA A 280 10.10 20.94 -9.08
CA ALA A 280 11.00 19.93 -9.64
C ALA A 280 10.25 18.86 -10.49
N ALA A 281 8.97 18.62 -10.22
CA ALA A 281 8.13 17.71 -11.00
C ALA A 281 7.71 18.29 -12.37
N GLU A 282 7.78 19.61 -12.55
CA GLU A 282 7.36 20.26 -13.80
C GLU A 282 8.44 20.14 -14.90
N THR A 283 9.71 19.99 -14.53
CA THR A 283 10.81 19.82 -15.51
C THR A 283 10.98 18.40 -16.06
N GLU A 284 10.41 17.38 -15.44
CA GLU A 284 10.39 16.00 -15.98
C GLU A 284 9.06 15.66 -16.69
N ALA A 285 8.05 16.52 -16.59
CA ALA A 285 6.71 16.28 -17.13
C ALA A 285 6.59 16.49 -18.65
N ASP A 286 7.60 17.02 -19.36
CA ASP A 286 7.50 17.26 -20.81
C ASP A 286 7.87 16.04 -21.69
N VAL A 287 8.01 14.84 -21.10
CA VAL A 287 8.22 13.58 -21.88
C VAL A 287 7.28 12.43 -21.49
N ALA A 288 6.31 12.62 -20.60
CA ALA A 288 5.32 11.57 -20.35
C ALA A 288 3.97 12.14 -19.93
N GLY A 289 3.16 12.48 -20.94
CA GLY A 289 1.74 12.68 -20.74
C GLY A 289 1.08 11.38 -20.26
N SER A 290 0.46 11.43 -19.08
CA SER A 290 -0.67 10.60 -18.71
C SER A 290 -1.32 11.20 -17.47
N ASP A 291 -2.35 12.01 -17.69
CA ASP A 291 -3.22 12.54 -16.65
C ASP A 291 -3.86 11.41 -15.84
N GLY A 292 -3.65 11.46 -14.53
CA GLY A 292 -4.25 10.59 -13.53
C GLY A 292 -4.41 11.38 -12.25
N GLU A 293 -5.52 12.11 -12.14
CA GLU A 293 -5.91 12.88 -10.97
C GLU A 293 -6.08 11.95 -9.75
N GLY A 294 -5.16 12.06 -8.80
CA GLY A 294 -5.20 11.36 -7.52
C GLY A 294 -5.97 12.15 -6.48
N GLU A 295 -7.18 11.68 -6.15
CA GLU A 295 -7.85 12.07 -4.91
C GLU A 295 -7.11 11.43 -3.72
N GLY A 296 -6.81 12.26 -2.71
CA GLY A 296 -6.08 11.88 -1.50
C GLY A 296 -6.81 10.80 -0.70
N GLU A 297 -6.39 9.55 -0.89
CA GLU A 297 -6.73 8.45 0.00
C GLU A 297 -5.81 8.51 1.22
N THR A 298 -6.42 8.80 2.38
CA THR A 298 -5.76 8.65 3.68
C THR A 298 -5.14 7.26 3.78
N LEU A 299 -3.83 7.18 4.08
CA LEU A 299 -3.09 5.94 4.34
C LEU A 299 -3.74 5.18 5.51
N GLY A 300 -4.78 4.40 5.21
CA GLY A 300 -5.41 3.43 6.08
C GLY A 300 -4.63 2.12 6.10
N ASP A 301 -4.94 1.26 7.06
CA ASP A 301 -4.31 -0.05 7.36
C ASP A 301 -4.05 -0.99 6.15
N ASP A 302 -4.59 -0.71 4.97
CA ASP A 302 -4.58 -1.54 3.77
C ASP A 302 -3.19 -1.66 3.10
N ALA A 303 -2.33 -0.64 3.18
CA ALA A 303 -0.96 -0.73 2.62
C ALA A 303 -0.06 -1.72 3.40
N LEU A 304 -0.37 -1.95 4.69
CA LEU A 304 0.40 -2.82 5.57
C LEU A 304 -0.11 -4.27 5.55
N ASP A 305 -1.38 -4.49 5.22
CA ASP A 305 -1.96 -5.83 5.03
C ASP A 305 -1.48 -6.47 3.71
N ALA A 306 -1.18 -5.64 2.70
CA ALA A 306 -0.56 -6.08 1.45
C ALA A 306 0.84 -6.71 1.66
N LEU A 307 1.63 -6.20 2.60
CA LEU A 307 2.94 -6.79 2.96
C LEU A 307 2.81 -8.09 3.76
N SER A 308 1.77 -8.22 4.58
CA SER A 308 1.44 -9.47 5.29
C SER A 308 1.08 -10.60 4.31
N THR A 309 0.36 -10.25 3.24
CA THR A 309 -0.08 -11.21 2.21
C THR A 309 1.08 -11.78 1.38
N VAL A 310 2.17 -11.02 1.20
CA VAL A 310 3.36 -11.49 0.45
C VAL A 310 4.16 -12.53 1.22
N VAL A 311 4.16 -12.48 2.56
CA VAL A 311 4.88 -13.45 3.41
C VAL A 311 4.14 -14.79 3.50
N GLU A 312 2.80 -14.80 3.47
CA GLU A 312 2.01 -16.06 3.44
C GLU A 312 2.03 -16.79 2.08
N ALA A 313 2.44 -16.13 0.99
CA ALA A 313 2.43 -16.71 -0.35
C ALA A 313 3.72 -17.47 -0.72
N ALA A 314 4.73 -17.55 0.16
CA ALA A 314 5.95 -18.29 -0.11
C ALA A 314 5.72 -19.81 0.11
N PRO A 315 5.76 -20.66 -0.94
CA PRO A 315 5.68 -22.10 -0.74
C PRO A 315 6.93 -22.57 0.02
N SER A 316 6.72 -23.27 1.13
CA SER A 316 7.79 -23.89 1.92
C SER A 316 8.61 -24.87 1.06
N ARG A 317 9.71 -24.42 0.49
CA ARG A 317 10.76 -25.31 -0.01
C ARG A 317 11.49 -25.87 1.21
N ARG A 318 11.24 -27.15 1.54
CA ARG A 318 12.12 -27.95 2.40
C ARG A 318 13.53 -27.90 1.81
N LEU A 319 14.42 -27.14 2.43
CA LEU A 319 15.85 -27.27 2.21
C LEU A 319 16.30 -28.55 2.94
N HIS A 320 16.62 -29.59 2.18
CA HIS A 320 17.38 -30.72 2.70
C HIS A 320 18.77 -30.20 3.08
N LEU A 321 19.04 -30.10 4.38
CA LEU A 321 20.35 -29.81 4.92
C LEU A 321 21.22 -31.05 4.70
N VAL A 322 22.14 -30.99 3.73
CA VAL A 322 23.22 -31.97 3.60
C VAL A 322 24.29 -31.57 4.62
N ALA A 323 24.56 -32.45 5.57
CA ALA A 323 25.61 -32.25 6.58
C ALA A 323 27.02 -32.29 5.94
N PRO A 324 27.93 -31.39 6.31
CA PRO A 324 29.34 -31.45 5.88
C PRO A 324 30.14 -32.50 6.68
N PRO A 325 31.22 -33.07 6.09
CA PRO A 325 32.01 -34.11 6.73
C PRO A 325 32.98 -33.56 7.80
N SER A 326 32.91 -34.21 8.97
CA SER A 326 33.91 -34.40 10.04
C SER A 326 35.30 -33.74 9.86
N LEU A 327 35.65 -32.87 10.82
CA LEU A 327 37.03 -32.47 11.12
C LEU A 327 37.43 -33.08 12.48
N VAL A 328 38.55 -33.80 12.45
CA VAL A 328 39.15 -34.59 13.53
C VAL A 328 39.66 -33.69 14.68
N PRO A 329 39.49 -34.05 15.96
CA PRO A 329 40.10 -33.32 17.07
C PRO A 329 41.48 -33.88 17.42
N GLY A 330 42.48 -33.01 17.42
CA GLY A 330 43.83 -33.26 17.94
C GLY A 330 44.53 -31.93 18.12
N ASP A 331 44.41 -31.33 19.31
CA ASP A 331 45.56 -31.02 20.15
C ASP A 331 45.09 -30.41 21.48
N ALA A 332 45.71 -30.91 22.55
CA ALA A 332 45.52 -30.49 23.92
C ALA A 332 46.23 -29.15 24.16
N VAL A 333 45.58 -28.24 24.89
CA VAL A 333 46.29 -27.22 25.68
C VAL A 333 45.69 -27.21 27.08
N GLU A 334 46.53 -27.65 28.00
CA GLU A 334 46.41 -27.74 29.44
C GLU A 334 46.54 -26.33 30.06
N LEU A 335 45.64 -25.94 30.97
CA LEU A 335 45.88 -24.80 31.85
C LEU A 335 45.24 -25.02 33.24
N VAL A 336 46.05 -25.66 34.09
CA VAL A 336 46.29 -25.42 35.52
C VAL A 336 45.18 -24.73 36.33
N ILE A 337 44.56 -25.49 37.23
CA ILE A 337 43.86 -24.98 38.42
C ILE A 337 44.75 -25.33 39.63
N ALA A 338 45.20 -24.31 40.36
CA ALA A 338 45.85 -24.46 41.65
C ALA A 338 44.80 -24.35 42.77
N ASP A 339 44.87 -25.30 43.68
CA ASP A 339 44.06 -25.47 44.88
C ASP A 339 44.82 -24.85 46.07
N GLU A 340 44.14 -24.09 46.94
CA GLU A 340 44.58 -23.94 48.33
C GLU A 340 43.45 -23.52 49.28
N ALA A 341 43.32 -24.35 50.33
CA ALA A 341 43.01 -24.04 51.72
C ALA A 341 41.56 -23.77 52.19
N THR A 342 40.94 -24.87 52.63
CA THR A 342 40.32 -25.10 53.96
C THR A 342 40.42 -23.97 54.99
N ILE A 343 39.29 -23.65 55.67
CA ILE A 343 39.16 -23.44 57.12
C ILE A 343 37.71 -23.76 57.53
N ASP A 344 37.61 -24.71 58.47
CA ASP A 344 36.50 -25.21 59.34
C ASP A 344 35.13 -25.64 58.78
#